data_AF-A0A1I8A0K7-F1
#
_entry.id   AF-A0A1I8A0K7-F1
#
_cell.length_a   1.000
_cell.length_b   1.000
_cell.length_c   1.000
_cell.angle_alpha   90.00
_cell.angle_beta   90.00
_cell.angle_gamma   90.00
#
_symmetry.space_group_name_H-M   'P 1'
#
loop_
_entity.id
_entity.type
_entity.pdbx_description
1 polymer ?
#
loop_
_entity_poly.entity_id
_entity_poly.type
_entity_poly.pdbx_seq_one_letter_code
_entity_poly.pdbx_strand_id
1 'polypeptide(L)'
;MRDFLMERNYSSAEIYGTTYGDAGRTYSVLVRMQCDYVKQIRQLIMAVSKYTQRKVAILAYSLGAPITRKALLGGLCANTTQYLGQPIGYLVNTFVSIAGANFGSQFCFIPFGICNSLNGLYCHSKFLDDINRQPQRYEANRTFSLFSLHDDKIGFKCCETECARLLHSTKNYSFPTLSHYQMFDDTKDLQYRLISGGIAP
;
A
#
# COMPACT_ATOMS: atom_id res chain seq x y z
N MET A 1 -7.54 -9.09 11.41
CA MET A 1 -7.77 -9.31 9.96
C MET A 1 -7.73 -10.78 9.60
N ARG A 2 -6.65 -11.51 9.90
CA ARG A 2 -6.58 -12.96 9.66
C ARG A 2 -7.81 -13.70 10.18
N ASP A 3 -8.12 -13.54 11.47
CA ASP A 3 -9.23 -14.28 12.08
C ASP A 3 -10.58 -13.87 11.51
N PHE A 4 -10.76 -12.57 11.23
CA PHE A 4 -11.94 -12.03 10.52
C PHE A 4 -12.16 -12.67 9.13
N LEU A 5 -11.08 -12.98 8.39
CA LEU A 5 -11.16 -13.69 7.11
C LEU A 5 -11.45 -15.19 7.32
N MET A 6 -10.87 -15.81 8.36
CA MET A 6 -11.15 -17.21 8.69
C MET A 6 -12.61 -17.44 9.07
N GLU A 7 -13.22 -16.51 9.81
CA GLU A 7 -14.66 -16.50 10.09
C GLU A 7 -15.53 -16.38 8.82
N ARG A 8 -14.93 -15.98 7.68
CA ARG A 8 -15.58 -15.84 6.37
C ARG A 8 -15.09 -16.89 5.37
N ASN A 9 -14.76 -18.08 5.87
CA ASN A 9 -14.39 -19.27 5.09
C ASN A 9 -13.06 -19.18 4.33
N TYR A 10 -12.17 -18.23 4.66
CA TYR A 10 -10.78 -18.34 4.21
C TYR A 10 -10.04 -19.38 5.06
N SER A 11 -9.32 -20.28 4.42
CA SER A 11 -8.41 -21.19 5.11
C SER A 11 -7.11 -20.48 5.51
N SER A 12 -6.40 -21.05 6.49
CA SER A 12 -5.04 -20.58 6.84
C SER A 12 -4.05 -20.70 5.67
N ALA A 13 -4.32 -21.56 4.68
CA ALA A 13 -3.53 -21.72 3.47
C ALA A 13 -3.83 -20.66 2.40
N GLU A 14 -4.81 -19.79 2.60
CA GLU A 14 -5.19 -18.71 1.69
C GLU A 14 -4.81 -17.32 2.21
N ILE A 15 -4.43 -17.24 3.50
CA ILE A 15 -4.12 -15.97 4.17
C ILE A 15 -2.62 -15.87 4.41
N TYR A 16 -1.99 -14.94 3.71
CA TYR A 16 -0.56 -14.65 3.83
C TYR A 16 -0.38 -13.22 4.34
N GLY A 17 0.48 -13.05 5.34
CA GLY A 17 0.76 -11.76 5.93
C GLY A 17 2.26 -11.57 6.12
N THR A 18 2.72 -10.34 5.89
CA THR A 18 4.07 -9.93 6.24
C THR A 18 4.06 -8.47 6.64
N THR A 19 5.11 -8.06 7.33
CA THR A 19 5.42 -6.66 7.57
C THR A 19 6.57 -6.24 6.65
N TYR A 20 6.81 -4.95 6.51
CA TYR A 20 8.02 -4.45 5.86
C TYR A 20 9.11 -4.19 6.91
N GLY A 21 10.36 -4.38 6.50
CA GLY A 21 11.51 -4.08 7.36
C GLY A 21 11.58 -4.95 8.60
N ASP A 22 11.92 -4.33 9.74
CA ASP A 22 12.30 -5.03 10.97
C ASP A 22 11.14 -5.26 11.96
N ALA A 23 9.90 -5.25 11.46
CA ALA A 23 8.69 -5.41 12.25
C ALA A 23 8.51 -4.35 13.37
N GLY A 24 9.03 -3.14 13.17
CA GLY A 24 8.82 -2.01 14.08
C GLY A 24 9.91 -1.86 15.15
N ARG A 25 11.07 -2.52 14.98
CA ARG A 25 12.24 -2.27 15.84
C ARG A 25 12.82 -0.87 15.56
N THR A 26 12.78 -0.43 14.31
CA THR A 26 13.14 0.94 13.95
C THR A 26 12.00 1.88 14.35
N TYR A 27 12.33 2.92 15.12
CA TYR A 27 11.39 3.98 15.46
C TYR A 27 10.72 4.54 14.20
N SER A 28 9.40 4.72 14.23
CA SER A 28 8.58 5.13 13.07
C SER A 28 9.13 6.36 12.34
N VAL A 29 9.65 7.34 13.07
CA VAL A 29 10.26 8.57 12.52
C VAL A 29 11.53 8.33 11.71
N LEU A 30 12.21 7.21 11.92
CA LEU A 30 13.43 6.80 11.21
C LEU A 30 13.17 5.77 10.10
N VAL A 31 11.94 5.24 10.00
CA VAL A 31 11.58 4.27 8.96
C VAL A 31 11.66 4.95 7.60
N ARG A 32 12.26 4.25 6.64
CA ARG A 32 12.35 4.69 5.23
C ARG A 32 11.86 3.57 4.34
N MET A 33 11.34 3.89 3.16
CA MET A 33 10.88 2.89 2.18
C MET A 33 12.08 2.30 1.43
N GLN A 34 12.84 1.45 2.13
CA GLN A 34 14.09 0.88 1.60
C GLN A 34 13.85 -0.16 0.51
N CYS A 35 14.80 -0.29 -0.42
CA CYS A 35 14.77 -1.31 -1.48
C CYS A 35 14.55 -2.73 -0.94
N ASP A 36 15.16 -3.09 0.19
CA ASP A 36 15.00 -4.44 0.78
C ASP A 36 13.58 -4.69 1.27
N TYR A 37 12.89 -3.64 1.74
CA TYR A 37 11.49 -3.74 2.17
C TYR A 37 10.60 -4.01 0.95
N VAL A 38 10.87 -3.31 -0.14
CA VAL A 38 10.18 -3.54 -1.43
C VAL A 38 10.44 -4.96 -1.94
N LYS A 39 11.68 -5.44 -1.86
CA LYS A 39 12.06 -6.79 -2.29
C LYS A 39 11.34 -7.86 -1.48
N GLN A 40 11.28 -7.73 -0.17
CA GLN A 40 10.57 -8.66 0.71
C GLN A 40 9.10 -8.80 0.30
N ILE A 41 8.40 -7.67 0.13
CA ILE A 41 7.00 -7.66 -0.29
C ILE A 41 6.83 -8.28 -1.69
N ARG A 42 7.71 -7.90 -2.63
CA ARG A 42 7.69 -8.41 -4.00
C ARG A 42 7.87 -9.92 -4.05
N GLN A 43 8.83 -10.45 -3.30
CA GLN A 43 9.10 -11.88 -3.22
C GLN A 43 7.91 -12.66 -2.65
N LEU A 44 7.25 -12.14 -1.61
CA LEU A 44 6.05 -12.77 -1.06
C LEU A 44 4.93 -12.85 -2.11
N ILE A 45 4.65 -11.74 -2.81
CA ILE A 45 3.59 -11.71 -3.85
C ILE A 45 3.86 -12.74 -4.94
N MET A 46 5.11 -12.79 -5.44
CA MET A 46 5.51 -13.74 -6.47
C MET A 46 5.46 -15.19 -5.96
N ALA A 47 5.91 -15.44 -4.73
CA ALA A 47 5.92 -16.76 -4.11
C ALA A 47 4.49 -17.29 -3.91
N VAL A 48 3.58 -16.48 -3.36
CA VAL A 48 2.18 -16.88 -3.15
C VAL A 48 1.48 -17.12 -4.47
N SER A 49 1.64 -16.23 -5.45
CA SER A 49 1.02 -16.42 -6.77
C SER A 49 1.54 -17.68 -7.47
N LYS A 50 2.84 -17.95 -7.39
CA LYS A 50 3.45 -19.16 -7.95
C LYS A 50 3.05 -20.43 -7.18
N TYR A 51 2.98 -20.39 -5.86
CA TYR A 51 2.60 -21.53 -5.04
C TYR A 51 1.14 -21.92 -5.28
N THR A 52 0.24 -20.94 -5.31
CA THR A 52 -1.20 -21.16 -5.49
C THR A 52 -1.62 -21.31 -6.94
N GLN A 53 -0.75 -20.96 -7.91
CA GLN A 53 -1.07 -20.86 -9.34
C GLN A 53 -2.28 -19.93 -9.61
N ARG A 54 -2.43 -18.88 -8.79
CA ARG A 54 -3.54 -17.93 -8.86
C ARG A 54 -3.05 -16.49 -8.78
N LYS A 55 -3.90 -15.57 -9.26
CA LYS A 55 -3.74 -14.16 -8.95
C LYS A 55 -4.09 -13.91 -7.49
N VAL A 56 -3.35 -13.01 -6.84
CA VAL A 56 -3.56 -12.68 -5.42
C VAL A 56 -4.46 -11.46 -5.27
N ALA A 57 -5.12 -11.36 -4.11
CA ALA A 57 -5.72 -10.11 -3.64
C ALA A 57 -4.86 -9.55 -2.50
N ILE A 58 -4.67 -8.24 -2.48
CA ILE A 58 -3.75 -7.58 -1.56
C ILE A 58 -4.50 -6.51 -0.76
N LEU A 59 -4.38 -6.59 0.56
CA LEU A 59 -4.71 -5.51 1.49
C LEU A 59 -3.38 -4.89 1.97
N ALA A 60 -3.13 -3.62 1.64
CA ALA A 60 -1.92 -2.92 2.03
C ALA A 60 -2.27 -1.69 2.90
N TYR A 61 -1.69 -1.62 4.09
CA TYR A 61 -2.05 -0.62 5.10
C TYR A 61 -0.92 0.38 5.35
N SER A 62 -1.25 1.65 5.53
CA SER A 62 -0.30 2.70 5.91
C SER A 62 0.91 2.78 4.95
N LEU A 63 2.14 2.87 5.46
CA LEU A 63 3.39 2.77 4.69
C LEU A 63 3.49 1.49 3.82
N GLY A 64 2.80 0.41 4.18
CA GLY A 64 2.78 -0.81 3.40
C GLY A 64 2.18 -0.61 2.01
N ALA A 65 1.28 0.36 1.82
CA ALA A 65 0.69 0.67 0.53
C ALA A 65 1.72 1.18 -0.50
N PRO A 66 2.42 2.32 -0.31
CA PRO A 66 3.42 2.78 -1.28
C PRO A 66 4.56 1.78 -1.47
N ILE A 67 4.98 1.05 -0.42
CA ILE A 67 5.99 -0.02 -0.53
C ILE A 67 5.50 -1.14 -1.46
N THR A 68 4.25 -1.58 -1.29
CA THR A 68 3.65 -2.61 -2.13
C THR A 68 3.46 -2.12 -3.56
N ARG A 69 3.04 -0.87 -3.76
CA ARG A 69 2.96 -0.26 -5.10
C ARG A 69 4.31 -0.30 -5.81
N LYS A 70 5.40 0.07 -5.13
CA LYS A 70 6.75 -0.05 -5.71
C LYS A 70 7.15 -1.49 -6.00
N ALA A 71 6.76 -2.44 -5.15
CA ALA A 71 6.99 -3.87 -5.37
C ALA A 71 6.27 -4.38 -6.63
N LEU A 72 5.07 -3.89 -6.90
CA LEU A 72 4.26 -4.22 -8.08
C LEU A 72 4.78 -3.54 -9.35
N LEU A 73 5.22 -2.28 -9.26
CA LEU A 73 5.80 -1.52 -10.36
C LEU A 73 7.12 -2.11 -10.85
N GLY A 74 7.95 -2.60 -9.93
CA GLY A 74 9.30 -3.06 -10.25
C GLY A 74 10.22 -1.89 -10.61
N GLY A 75 11.09 -2.07 -11.61
CA GLY A 75 12.05 -1.06 -12.03
C GLY A 75 13.24 -0.90 -11.07
N LEU A 76 13.91 0.26 -11.13
CA LEU A 76 15.00 0.59 -10.22
C LEU A 76 14.47 1.01 -8.84
N CYS A 77 15.15 0.62 -7.78
CA CYS A 77 14.87 1.14 -6.44
C CYS A 77 15.15 2.65 -6.35
N ALA A 78 14.40 3.37 -5.51
CA ALA A 78 14.58 4.81 -5.36
C ALA A 78 15.95 5.15 -4.75
N ASN A 79 16.34 4.40 -3.71
CA ASN A 79 17.52 4.65 -2.88
C ASN A 79 18.76 3.81 -3.24
N THR A 80 18.67 2.89 -4.21
CA THR A 80 19.81 2.06 -4.65
C THR A 80 19.77 1.90 -6.17
N THR A 81 20.86 1.40 -6.77
CA THR A 81 20.91 1.05 -8.21
C THR A 81 20.33 -0.34 -8.50
N GLN A 82 19.75 -1.01 -7.49
CA GLN A 82 19.24 -2.36 -7.65
C GLN A 82 17.96 -2.37 -8.48
N TYR A 83 17.89 -3.34 -9.40
CA TYR A 83 16.73 -3.56 -10.26
C TYR A 83 15.81 -4.64 -9.68
N LEU A 84 14.53 -4.31 -9.50
CA LEU A 84 13.50 -5.18 -8.96
C LEU A 84 12.94 -6.16 -10.00
N GLY A 85 13.18 -5.91 -11.29
CA GLY A 85 12.57 -6.65 -12.39
C GLY A 85 11.41 -5.89 -13.04
N GLN A 86 10.73 -6.57 -13.98
CA GLN A 86 9.56 -6.05 -14.69
C GLN A 86 8.35 -5.86 -13.75
N PRO A 87 7.35 -5.04 -14.13
CA PRO A 87 6.11 -4.93 -13.37
C PRO A 87 5.41 -6.28 -13.18
N ILE A 88 4.85 -6.53 -12.00
CA ILE A 88 4.16 -7.79 -11.65
C ILE A 88 2.68 -7.61 -11.28
N GLY A 89 2.10 -6.44 -11.55
CA GLY A 89 0.69 -6.17 -11.27
C GLY A 89 -0.28 -7.15 -11.95
N TYR A 90 0.15 -7.82 -13.03
CA TYR A 90 -0.63 -8.86 -13.69
C TYR A 90 -0.87 -10.11 -12.81
N LEU A 91 -0.07 -10.31 -11.76
CA LEU A 91 -0.25 -11.35 -10.73
C LEU A 91 -1.33 -10.97 -9.70
N VAL A 92 -1.87 -9.76 -9.74
CA VAL A 92 -2.79 -9.24 -8.73
C VAL A 92 -4.16 -8.98 -9.35
N ASN A 93 -5.19 -9.60 -8.77
CA ASN A 93 -6.57 -9.37 -9.19
C ASN A 93 -7.14 -8.09 -8.56
N THR A 94 -6.94 -7.94 -7.24
CA THR A 94 -7.45 -6.80 -6.47
C THR A 94 -6.36 -6.23 -5.57
N PHE A 95 -6.17 -4.92 -5.59
CA PHE A 95 -5.30 -4.21 -4.64
C PHE A 95 -6.12 -3.17 -3.87
N VAL A 96 -6.07 -3.24 -2.55
CA VAL A 96 -6.77 -2.31 -1.64
C VAL A 96 -5.73 -1.61 -0.77
N SER A 97 -5.60 -0.30 -0.95
CA SER A 97 -4.79 0.57 -0.11
C SER A 97 -5.64 1.15 1.02
N ILE A 98 -5.32 0.84 2.27
CA ILE A 98 -6.06 1.28 3.46
C ILE A 98 -5.19 2.31 4.20
N ALA A 99 -5.67 3.54 4.33
CA ALA A 99 -4.91 4.65 4.94
C ALA A 99 -3.46 4.75 4.40
N GLY A 100 -3.27 4.43 3.12
CA GLY A 100 -1.93 4.24 2.55
C GLY A 100 -1.26 5.57 2.23
N ALA A 101 0.01 5.79 2.59
CA ALA A 101 0.71 7.06 2.34
C ALA A 101 1.15 7.23 0.86
N ASN A 102 0.21 7.11 -0.09
CA ASN A 102 0.47 6.98 -1.52
C ASN A 102 1.02 8.24 -2.19
N PHE A 103 0.65 9.42 -1.68
CA PHE A 103 1.16 10.73 -2.08
C PHE A 103 1.98 11.40 -0.97
N GLY A 104 2.34 10.67 0.08
CA GLY A 104 3.13 11.16 1.20
C GLY A 104 2.35 11.31 2.49
N SER A 105 2.84 12.17 3.37
CA SER A 105 2.18 12.56 4.62
C SER A 105 2.07 14.08 4.72
N GLN A 106 0.90 14.56 5.16
CA GLN A 106 0.62 15.97 5.44
C GLN A 106 1.61 16.55 6.46
N PHE A 107 2.13 15.70 7.36
CA PHE A 107 3.01 16.11 8.44
C PHE A 107 4.49 16.14 8.03
N CYS A 108 4.83 15.80 6.79
CA CYS A 108 6.20 15.80 6.27
C CYS A 108 6.66 17.17 5.75
N PHE A 109 6.69 18.15 6.65
CA PHE A 109 7.20 19.50 6.36
C PHE A 109 8.73 19.59 6.38
N ILE A 110 9.39 18.74 7.18
CA ILE A 110 10.84 18.72 7.34
C ILE A 110 11.40 17.46 6.67
N PRO A 111 12.34 17.57 5.71
CA PRO A 111 12.82 16.45 4.91
C PRO A 111 13.85 15.57 5.64
N PHE A 112 13.47 15.01 6.79
CA PHE A 112 14.31 14.13 7.61
C PHE A 112 13.62 12.80 7.92
N GLY A 113 14.40 11.74 8.11
CA GLY A 113 13.89 10.43 8.52
C GLY A 113 12.86 9.87 7.55
N ILE A 114 11.67 9.54 8.04
CA ILE A 114 10.51 9.11 7.24
C ILE A 114 10.06 10.14 6.21
N CYS A 115 10.39 11.42 6.37
CA CYS A 115 10.00 12.50 5.46
C CYS A 115 11.08 12.86 4.43
N ASN A 116 12.16 12.09 4.30
CA ASN A 116 13.24 12.42 3.35
C ASN A 116 12.77 12.41 1.88
N SER A 117 13.46 13.17 1.02
CA SER A 117 13.13 13.34 -0.41
C SER A 117 13.60 12.20 -1.33
N LEU A 118 14.28 11.18 -0.81
CA LEU A 118 14.73 10.03 -1.61
C LEU A 118 13.71 8.88 -1.55
N ASN A 119 13.47 8.36 -0.35
CA ASN A 119 12.59 7.23 -0.08
C ASN A 119 11.72 7.43 1.15
N GLY A 120 11.34 8.68 1.41
CA GLY A 120 10.42 9.08 2.45
C GLY A 120 9.07 9.57 1.90
N LEU A 121 8.27 10.12 2.81
CA LEU A 121 6.89 10.57 2.63
C LEU A 121 6.76 12.06 2.31
N TYR A 122 7.86 12.74 1.98
CA TYR A 122 7.77 14.03 1.29
C TYR A 122 7.10 13.81 -0.07
N CYS A 123 6.07 14.59 -0.40
CA CYS A 123 5.17 14.30 -1.54
C CYS A 123 5.86 14.27 -2.92
N HIS A 124 7.06 14.85 -3.06
CA HIS A 124 7.91 14.77 -4.24
C HIS A 124 9.19 13.97 -3.99
N SER A 125 9.13 12.98 -3.10
CA SER A 125 10.26 12.08 -2.94
C SER A 125 10.44 11.25 -4.20
N LYS A 126 11.68 10.92 -4.57
CA LYS A 126 11.97 10.09 -5.75
C LYS A 126 11.17 8.79 -5.76
N PHE A 127 10.92 8.21 -4.59
CA PHE A 127 10.09 7.03 -4.43
C PHE A 127 8.61 7.29 -4.78
N LEU A 128 8.02 8.34 -4.22
CA LEU A 128 6.60 8.65 -4.43
C LEU A 128 6.33 9.14 -5.86
N ASP A 129 7.22 9.96 -6.42
CA ASP A 129 7.14 10.38 -7.82
C ASP A 129 7.16 9.16 -8.76
N ASP A 130 8.02 8.17 -8.49
CA ASP A 130 8.12 6.99 -9.34
C ASP A 130 6.85 6.14 -9.33
N ILE A 131 6.22 5.93 -8.17
CA ILE A 131 4.96 5.17 -8.11
C ILE A 131 3.75 5.95 -8.62
N ASN A 132 3.81 7.28 -8.67
CA ASN A 132 2.68 8.14 -9.06
C ASN A 132 2.75 8.67 -10.51
N ARG A 133 3.92 8.66 -11.16
CA ARG A 133 4.09 9.13 -12.56
C ARG A 133 3.59 8.17 -13.64
N GLN A 134 2.96 7.06 -13.24
CA GLN A 134 2.52 6.03 -14.18
C GLN A 134 1.29 6.53 -14.95
N PRO A 135 1.24 6.41 -16.28
CA PRO A 135 0.16 7.00 -17.10
C PRO A 135 -1.19 6.27 -16.95
N GLN A 136 -1.18 5.10 -16.31
CA GLN A 136 -2.34 4.26 -16.09
C GLN A 136 -2.14 3.40 -14.84
N ARG A 137 -3.23 2.77 -14.41
CA ARG A 137 -3.22 1.78 -13.32
C ARG A 137 -2.27 0.62 -13.63
N TYR A 138 -1.48 0.22 -12.65
CA TYR A 138 -0.52 -0.88 -12.78
C TYR A 138 -0.54 -1.86 -11.62
N GLU A 139 -1.22 -1.54 -10.51
CA GLU A 139 -1.16 -2.32 -9.28
C GLU A 139 -1.93 -3.63 -9.40
N ALA A 140 -3.09 -3.62 -10.04
CA ALA A 140 -3.98 -4.77 -10.20
C ALA A 140 -5.06 -4.53 -11.25
N ASN A 141 -5.85 -5.57 -11.57
CA ASN A 141 -7.04 -5.43 -12.41
C ASN A 141 -8.06 -4.45 -11.78
N ARG A 142 -8.32 -4.62 -10.47
CA ARG A 142 -9.17 -3.74 -9.66
C ARG A 142 -8.36 -3.10 -8.55
N THR A 143 -8.49 -1.79 -8.36
CA THR A 143 -7.74 -1.05 -7.33
C THR A 143 -8.65 -0.13 -6.53
N PHE A 144 -8.45 -0.11 -5.23
CA PHE A 144 -9.25 0.67 -4.32
C PHE A 144 -8.36 1.38 -3.31
N SER A 145 -8.70 2.63 -2.98
CA SER A 145 -8.14 3.28 -1.79
C SER A 145 -9.25 3.55 -0.79
N LEU A 146 -9.00 3.28 0.49
CA LEU A 146 -9.86 3.67 1.59
C LEU A 146 -9.06 4.67 2.43
N PHE A 147 -9.57 5.87 2.62
CA PHE A 147 -8.88 6.90 3.40
C PHE A 147 -9.85 7.78 4.18
N SER A 148 -9.34 8.45 5.21
CA SER A 148 -10.13 9.33 6.07
C SER A 148 -9.73 10.79 5.92
N LEU A 149 -10.69 11.69 6.14
CA LEU A 149 -10.44 13.12 6.30
C LEU A 149 -9.78 13.44 7.67
N HIS A 150 -9.91 12.54 8.64
CA HIS A 150 -9.40 12.67 10.02
C HIS A 150 -8.28 11.66 10.32
N ASP A 151 -7.50 11.27 9.32
CA ASP A 151 -6.33 10.40 9.53
C ASP A 151 -5.26 11.13 10.37
N ASP A 152 -5.07 10.68 11.61
CA ASP A 152 -4.20 11.31 12.61
C ASP A 152 -2.71 10.93 12.46
N LYS A 153 -2.34 10.11 11.47
CA LYS A 153 -0.95 9.68 11.24
C LYS A 153 -0.37 10.18 9.93
N ILE A 154 -1.12 10.10 8.85
CA ILE A 154 -0.65 10.58 7.54
C ILE A 154 -1.32 11.89 7.12
N GLY A 155 -2.45 12.26 7.73
CA GLY A 155 -3.24 13.42 7.36
C GLY A 155 -4.08 13.19 6.11
N PHE A 156 -4.80 14.23 5.70
CA PHE A 156 -5.73 14.16 4.57
C PHE A 156 -5.12 14.71 3.28
N LYS A 157 -4.44 15.86 3.34
CA LYS A 157 -3.89 16.55 2.17
C LYS A 157 -2.37 16.51 2.14
N CYS A 158 -1.82 16.04 1.03
CA CYS A 158 -0.40 15.95 0.76
C CYS A 158 -0.11 16.67 -0.55
N CYS A 159 0.66 17.76 -0.49
CA CYS A 159 0.75 18.70 -1.60
C CYS A 159 -0.68 19.14 -2.00
N GLU A 160 -1.11 18.88 -3.24
CA GLU A 160 -2.42 19.31 -3.79
C GLU A 160 -3.44 18.17 -3.89
N THR A 161 -3.15 16.98 -3.35
CA THR A 161 -4.01 15.80 -3.47
C THR A 161 -4.24 15.12 -2.12
N GLU A 162 -5.19 14.17 -2.08
CA GLU A 162 -5.42 13.36 -0.90
C GLU A 162 -4.23 12.41 -0.70
N CYS A 163 -3.64 12.44 0.50
CA CYS A 163 -2.44 11.65 0.84
C CYS A 163 -2.57 10.17 0.48
N ALA A 164 -3.76 9.61 0.68
CA ALA A 164 -4.01 8.19 0.53
C ALA A 164 -4.77 7.76 -0.72
N ARG A 165 -5.07 8.70 -1.60
CA ARG A 165 -5.70 8.40 -2.89
C ARG A 165 -4.77 7.55 -3.77
N LEU A 166 -5.39 6.73 -4.62
CA LEU A 166 -4.72 6.08 -5.74
C LEU A 166 -5.11 6.76 -7.05
N LEU A 167 -4.11 7.15 -7.84
CA LEU A 167 -4.32 7.64 -9.19
C LEU A 167 -4.78 6.48 -10.10
N HIS A 168 -5.68 6.75 -11.05
CA HIS A 168 -6.24 5.74 -11.97
C HIS A 168 -6.95 4.54 -11.29
N SER A 169 -7.36 4.69 -10.03
CA SER A 169 -8.00 3.61 -9.29
C SER A 169 -9.39 3.28 -9.80
N THR A 170 -9.90 2.09 -9.45
CA THR A 170 -11.28 1.71 -9.73
C THR A 170 -12.26 2.56 -8.91
N LYS A 171 -12.00 2.72 -7.60
CA LYS A 171 -12.76 3.61 -6.72
C LYS A 171 -11.92 4.05 -5.54
N ASN A 172 -12.02 5.33 -5.18
CA ASN A 172 -11.44 5.90 -3.97
C ASN A 172 -12.60 6.14 -2.97
N TYR A 173 -12.55 5.51 -1.80
CA TYR A 173 -13.52 5.65 -0.71
C TYR A 173 -12.97 6.60 0.35
N SER A 174 -13.72 7.67 0.63
CA SER A 174 -13.40 8.64 1.68
C SER A 174 -14.32 8.47 2.89
N PHE A 175 -13.76 8.49 4.08
CA PHE A 175 -14.50 8.42 5.34
C PHE A 175 -14.33 9.72 6.11
N PRO A 176 -15.40 10.25 6.74
CA PRO A 176 -15.34 11.58 7.32
C PRO A 176 -14.57 11.61 8.64
N THR A 177 -14.62 10.56 9.46
CA THR A 177 -14.26 10.66 10.90
C THR A 177 -13.28 9.62 11.42
N LEU A 178 -12.89 8.63 10.61
CA LEU A 178 -12.09 7.50 11.11
C LEU A 178 -10.63 7.92 11.35
N SER A 179 -10.04 7.56 12.48
CA SER A 179 -8.59 7.67 12.71
C SER A 179 -7.79 6.70 11.83
N HIS A 180 -6.46 6.82 11.80
CA HIS A 180 -5.60 5.95 10.99
C HIS A 180 -5.79 4.47 11.31
N TYR A 181 -5.97 4.13 12.58
CA TYR A 181 -6.17 2.74 13.01
C TYR A 181 -7.61 2.26 12.76
N GLN A 182 -8.60 3.12 13.03
CA GLN A 182 -10.00 2.81 12.71
C GLN A 182 -10.22 2.56 11.22
N MET A 183 -9.46 3.23 10.34
CA MET A 183 -9.49 2.92 8.91
C MET A 183 -9.20 1.45 8.62
N PHE A 184 -8.32 0.80 9.39
CA PHE A 184 -8.05 -0.64 9.23
C PHE A 184 -9.11 -1.50 9.90
N ASP A 185 -9.53 -1.14 11.12
CA ASP A 185 -10.40 -1.99 11.93
C ASP A 185 -11.89 -1.88 11.57
N ASP A 186 -12.38 -0.67 11.32
CA ASP A 186 -13.81 -0.39 11.15
C ASP A 186 -14.25 -0.58 9.69
N THR A 187 -13.30 -0.70 8.75
CA THR A 187 -13.61 -0.93 7.34
C THR A 187 -13.41 -2.38 6.88
N LYS A 188 -13.18 -3.33 7.80
CA LYS A 188 -12.89 -4.74 7.48
C LYS A 188 -13.94 -5.39 6.57
N ASP A 189 -15.22 -5.11 6.78
CA ASP A 189 -16.29 -5.63 5.90
C ASP A 189 -16.22 -5.06 4.48
N LEU A 190 -15.87 -3.79 4.32
CA LEU A 190 -15.62 -3.23 2.99
C LEU A 190 -14.36 -3.85 2.36
N GLN A 191 -13.27 -3.97 3.12
CA GLN A 191 -12.03 -4.59 2.66
C GLN A 191 -12.30 -6.01 2.13
N TYR A 192 -13.04 -6.83 2.89
CA TYR A 192 -13.44 -8.19 2.48
C TYR A 192 -14.31 -8.21 1.22
N ARG A 193 -15.32 -7.34 1.13
CA ARG A 193 -16.18 -7.27 -0.07
C ARG A 193 -15.35 -6.96 -1.32
N LEU A 194 -14.41 -6.01 -1.23
CA LEU A 194 -13.58 -5.59 -2.35
C LEU A 194 -12.66 -6.72 -2.84
N ILE A 195 -12.03 -7.47 -1.94
CA ILE A 195 -11.14 -8.59 -2.31
C ILE A 195 -11.91 -9.82 -2.79
N SER A 196 -13.13 -10.03 -2.29
CA SER A 196 -14.00 -11.15 -2.68
C SER A 196 -14.80 -10.88 -3.97
N GLY A 197 -14.57 -9.74 -4.63
CA GLY A 197 -15.17 -9.42 -5.92
C GLY A 197 -16.47 -8.63 -5.86
N GLY A 198 -17.03 -8.34 -4.68
CA GLY A 198 -18.16 -7.44 -4.52
C GLY A 198 -17.79 -6.00 -4.87
N ILE A 199 -18.71 -5.25 -5.49
CA ILE A 199 -18.63 -3.79 -5.61
C ILE A 199 -19.66 -3.25 -4.61
N ALA A 200 -19.19 -2.54 -3.57
CA ALA A 200 -20.09 -1.82 -2.67
C ALA A 200 -20.67 -0.61 -3.41
N PRO A 201 -21.99 -0.32 -3.26
CA PRO A 201 -22.61 0.87 -3.83
C PRO A 201 -21.80 2.14 -3.53
#